data_AF-A0A6M5Y7Y5-F1
#
_entry.id   AF-A0A6M5Y7Y5-F1
#
_cell.length_a   1.000
_cell.length_b   1.000
_cell.length_c   1.000
_cell.angle_alpha   90.00
_cell.angle_beta   90.00
_cell.angle_gamma   90.00
#
_symmetry.space_group_name_H-M   'P 1'
#
loop_
_entity.id
_entity.type
_entity.pdbx_description
1 polymer ?
#
loop_
_entity_poly.entity_id
_entity_poly.type
_entity_poly.pdbx_seq_one_letter_code
_entity_poly.pdbx_strand_id
1 'polypeptide(L)'
;MFADAIERIDPFTRPIHSIVRLYGHNEIIPGCATLFFVNEEGCAITCRHVADLITSAGTINAHYRKFKGARREVLSERDAAQRISQLETSYKLKSDTIIQIRNTFIGCVDLYERLTIHSHPTQDLALLRFEGYNRALYRSHATFLGDTSRVKAGRSLCRLGYPFPEFTNYRYNKTADEIEWTTEGRINSPRFPIDGIVTRLLSESEAGAITGIEMSTPGLKGQSGGPLFDTNGLIFGMQSATNHLHLGFDIEDREVLVNGRRSRVSNYPFLNVGQCVHVSVIKAFLREHNVKFYEG
;
A
#
# COMPACT_ATOMS: atom_id res chain seq x y z
N MET A 1 -25.56 5.95 1.32
CA MET A 1 -25.04 6.57 2.56
C MET A 1 -23.68 7.23 2.34
N PHE A 2 -22.68 6.54 1.79
CA PHE A 2 -21.33 7.10 1.59
C PHE A 2 -21.07 7.79 0.23
N ALA A 3 -22.06 7.89 -0.66
CA ALA A 3 -21.86 8.45 -2.01
C ALA A 3 -21.27 9.87 -1.95
N ASP A 4 -21.92 10.79 -1.24
CA ASP A 4 -21.45 12.17 -1.06
C ASP A 4 -20.10 12.24 -0.32
N ALA A 5 -19.88 11.33 0.64
CA ALA A 5 -18.61 11.25 1.34
C ALA A 5 -17.48 10.89 0.36
N ILE A 6 -17.69 9.91 -0.52
CA ILE A 6 -16.70 9.52 -1.53
C ILE A 6 -16.37 10.69 -2.46
N GLU A 7 -17.35 11.51 -2.86
CA GLU A 7 -17.11 12.72 -3.66
C GLU A 7 -16.25 13.77 -2.92
N ARG A 8 -16.30 13.80 -1.59
CA ARG A 8 -15.46 14.67 -0.75
C ARG A 8 -14.06 14.12 -0.52
N ILE A 9 -13.92 12.79 -0.43
CA ILE A 9 -12.65 12.10 -0.15
C ILE A 9 -11.79 11.92 -1.40
N ASP A 10 -12.43 11.65 -2.54
CA ASP A 10 -11.76 11.39 -3.82
C ASP A 10 -10.81 12.51 -4.27
N PRO A 11 -11.13 13.81 -4.12
CA PRO A 11 -10.25 14.90 -4.56
C PRO A 11 -8.85 14.93 -3.94
N PHE A 12 -8.65 14.29 -2.79
CA PHE A 12 -7.38 14.29 -2.04
C PHE A 12 -6.81 12.88 -1.79
N THR A 13 -7.50 11.83 -2.24
CA THR A 13 -7.03 10.45 -2.16
C THR A 13 -6.40 10.06 -3.49
N ARG A 14 -5.18 9.51 -3.51
CA ARG A 14 -4.47 9.22 -4.77
C ARG A 14 -3.78 7.85 -4.75
N PRO A 15 -3.70 7.17 -5.91
CA PRO A 15 -2.97 5.92 -6.01
C PRO A 15 -1.46 6.16 -6.12
N ILE A 16 -0.71 5.24 -5.52
CA ILE A 16 0.71 5.03 -5.79
C ILE A 16 0.79 3.78 -6.65
N HIS A 17 1.29 3.91 -7.88
CA HIS A 17 1.51 2.77 -8.75
C HIS A 17 2.95 2.30 -8.63
N SER A 18 3.14 0.99 -8.54
CA SER A 18 4.44 0.33 -8.49
C SER A 18 4.51 -0.74 -9.55
N ILE A 19 5.66 -0.87 -10.21
CA ILE A 19 5.97 -2.03 -11.06
C ILE A 19 7.23 -2.70 -10.52
N VAL A 20 7.16 -4.02 -10.43
CA VAL A 20 8.21 -4.85 -9.85
C VAL A 20 8.63 -5.93 -10.84
N ARG A 21 9.93 -6.23 -10.89
CA ARG A 21 10.46 -7.38 -11.62
C ARG A 21 11.32 -8.24 -10.70
N LEU A 22 11.13 -9.54 -10.82
CA LEU A 22 11.86 -10.57 -10.08
C LEU A 22 13.03 -11.10 -10.91
N TYR A 23 14.08 -11.56 -10.24
CA TYR A 23 15.25 -12.14 -10.89
C TYR A 23 14.87 -13.39 -11.69
N GLY A 24 15.39 -13.52 -12.92
CA GLY A 24 15.06 -14.65 -13.80
C GLY A 24 13.68 -14.57 -14.46
N HIS A 25 12.87 -13.55 -14.16
CA HIS A 25 11.55 -13.35 -14.76
C HIS A 25 11.52 -12.13 -15.69
N ASN A 26 10.80 -12.25 -16.81
CA ASN A 26 10.54 -11.13 -17.72
C ASN A 26 9.18 -10.47 -17.45
N GLU A 27 8.33 -11.13 -16.67
CA GLU A 27 7.03 -10.61 -16.28
C GLU A 27 7.18 -9.44 -15.30
N ILE A 28 6.29 -8.46 -15.47
CA ILE A 28 6.21 -7.31 -14.58
C ILE A 28 4.99 -7.50 -13.69
N ILE A 29 5.21 -7.36 -12.39
CA ILE A 29 4.17 -7.47 -11.38
C ILE A 29 3.70 -6.04 -11.06
N PRO A 30 2.49 -5.64 -11.47
CA PRO A 30 1.92 -4.36 -11.08
C PRO A 30 1.47 -4.41 -9.62
N GLY A 31 1.67 -3.30 -8.92
CA GLY A 31 1.22 -3.05 -7.57
C GLY A 31 0.54 -1.70 -7.49
N CYS A 32 -0.41 -1.59 -6.57
CA CYS A 32 -0.99 -0.32 -6.18
C CYS A 32 -0.95 -0.20 -4.66
N ALA A 33 -0.85 1.02 -4.17
CA ALA A 33 -1.13 1.44 -2.81
C ALA A 33 -1.90 2.76 -2.84
N THR A 34 -2.30 3.27 -1.68
CA THR A 34 -3.05 4.52 -1.57
C THR A 34 -2.30 5.50 -0.67
N LEU A 35 -2.36 6.78 -1.00
CA LEU A 35 -2.04 7.87 -0.08
C LEU A 35 -3.21 8.85 -0.06
N PHE A 36 -3.23 9.74 0.92
CA PHE A 36 -4.14 10.88 0.88
C PHE A 36 -3.50 12.14 1.45
N PHE A 37 -3.84 13.29 0.85
CA PHE A 37 -3.29 14.59 1.19
C PHE A 37 -3.95 15.16 2.45
N VAL A 38 -3.13 15.69 3.36
CA VAL A 38 -3.57 16.24 4.65
C VAL A 38 -3.67 17.76 4.63
N ASN A 39 -3.06 18.40 3.64
CA ASN A 39 -3.10 19.85 3.41
C ASN A 39 -2.82 20.22 1.95
N GLU A 40 -2.82 21.52 1.68
CA GLU A 40 -2.51 22.17 0.40
C GLU A 40 -1.00 22.30 0.10
N GLU A 41 -0.13 21.90 1.02
CA GLU A 41 1.32 22.09 0.95
C GLU A 41 2.07 20.87 0.38
N GLY A 42 1.36 19.95 -0.28
CA GLY A 42 1.94 18.72 -0.81
C GLY A 42 2.29 17.69 0.26
N CYS A 43 1.69 17.76 1.45
CA CYS A 43 1.87 16.74 2.49
C CYS A 43 0.79 15.65 2.37
N ALA A 44 1.21 14.39 2.33
CA ALA A 44 0.34 13.24 2.27
C ALA A 44 0.76 12.17 3.28
N ILE A 45 -0.17 11.32 3.68
CA ILE A 45 0.14 10.15 4.51
C ILE A 45 -0.20 8.85 3.78
N THR A 46 0.53 7.79 4.15
CA THR A 46 0.30 6.41 3.71
C THR A 46 0.83 5.46 4.78
N CYS A 47 0.79 4.16 4.52
CA CYS A 47 1.38 3.17 5.41
C CYS A 47 2.91 3.18 5.37
N ARG A 48 3.53 2.86 6.51
CA ARG A 48 4.99 2.75 6.60
C ARG A 48 5.54 1.71 5.62
N HIS A 49 4.92 0.53 5.55
CA HIS A 49 5.38 -0.52 4.63
C HIS A 49 5.31 -0.10 3.14
N VAL A 50 4.40 0.82 2.78
CA VAL A 50 4.34 1.40 1.43
C VAL A 50 5.51 2.37 1.22
N ALA A 51 5.78 3.24 2.20
CA ALA A 51 6.91 4.17 2.16
C ALA A 51 8.28 3.46 2.15
N ASP A 52 8.42 2.33 2.84
CA ASP A 52 9.62 1.51 2.85
C ASP A 52 9.91 0.94 1.45
N LEU A 53 8.87 0.50 0.73
CA LEU A 53 9.01 0.03 -0.66
C LEU A 53 9.45 1.16 -1.60
N ILE A 54 8.91 2.36 -1.41
CA ILE A 54 9.31 3.56 -2.18
C ILE A 54 10.79 3.86 -1.96
N THR A 55 11.22 3.89 -0.69
CA THR A 55 12.59 4.22 -0.30
C THR A 55 13.59 3.15 -0.74
N SER A 56 13.21 1.88 -0.69
CA SER A 56 14.08 0.75 -1.04
C SER A 56 14.35 0.61 -2.55
N ALA A 57 13.52 1.23 -3.40
CA ALA A 57 13.62 1.10 -4.86
C ALA A 57 15.01 1.51 -5.39
N GLY A 58 15.58 2.61 -4.89
CA GLY A 58 16.91 3.08 -5.31
C GLY A 58 18.01 2.06 -5.00
N THR A 59 18.02 1.53 -3.78
CA THR A 59 18.99 0.53 -3.32
C THR A 59 18.88 -0.76 -4.11
N ILE A 60 17.65 -1.27 -4.31
CA ILE A 60 17.38 -2.50 -5.09
C ILE A 60 17.84 -2.33 -6.54
N ASN A 61 17.45 -1.24 -7.19
CA ASN A 61 17.83 -0.96 -8.57
C ASN A 61 19.35 -0.77 -8.70
N ALA A 62 20.01 -0.14 -7.73
CA ALA A 62 21.47 0.02 -7.72
C ALA A 62 22.20 -1.31 -7.52
N HIS A 63 21.72 -2.13 -6.60
CA HIS A 63 22.26 -3.46 -6.34
C HIS A 63 22.21 -4.35 -7.60
N TYR A 64 21.07 -4.37 -8.29
CA TYR A 64 20.94 -5.12 -9.54
C TYR A 64 21.81 -4.53 -10.67
N ARG A 65 21.94 -3.21 -10.77
CA ARG A 65 22.86 -2.57 -11.74
C ARG A 65 24.31 -2.99 -11.51
N LYS A 66 24.76 -3.10 -10.26
CA LYS A 66 26.10 -3.60 -9.91
C LYS A 66 26.27 -5.06 -10.37
N PHE A 67 25.29 -5.92 -10.09
CA PHE A 67 25.29 -7.29 -10.59
C PHE A 67 25.35 -7.35 -12.14
N LYS A 68 24.54 -6.54 -12.85
CA LYS A 68 24.60 -6.45 -14.32
C LYS A 68 25.98 -6.04 -14.81
N GLY A 69 26.66 -5.13 -14.09
CA GLY A 69 28.05 -4.73 -14.35
C GLY A 69 29.00 -5.93 -14.26
N ALA A 70 29.07 -6.56 -13.09
CA ALA A 70 29.93 -7.71 -12.84
C ALA A 70 29.65 -8.90 -13.77
N ARG A 71 28.37 -9.16 -14.08
CA ARG A 71 27.96 -10.20 -15.03
C ARG A 71 28.57 -9.96 -16.41
N ARG A 72 28.61 -8.71 -16.89
CA ARG A 72 29.16 -8.39 -18.23
C ARG A 72 30.64 -8.67 -18.34
N GLU A 73 31.40 -8.49 -17.26
CA GLU A 73 32.85 -8.72 -17.25
C GLU A 73 33.20 -10.21 -17.42
N VAL A 74 32.34 -11.12 -16.94
CA VAL A 74 32.59 -12.57 -16.99
C VAL A 74 31.97 -13.27 -18.21
N LEU A 75 31.15 -12.59 -19.01
CA LEU A 75 30.40 -13.20 -20.13
C LEU A 75 31.30 -13.79 -21.23
N SER A 76 32.48 -13.22 -21.46
CA SER A 76 33.41 -13.69 -22.48
C SER A 76 34.37 -14.80 -21.98
N GLU A 77 34.28 -15.19 -20.71
CA GLU A 77 35.16 -16.17 -20.10
C GLU A 77 34.70 -17.61 -20.39
N ARG A 78 35.64 -18.55 -20.44
CA ARG A 78 35.34 -19.96 -20.79
C ARG A 78 34.44 -20.65 -19.77
N ASP A 79 34.49 -20.23 -18.51
CA ASP A 79 33.74 -20.72 -17.37
C ASP A 79 32.60 -19.76 -16.94
N ALA A 80 32.11 -18.94 -17.88
CA ALA A 80 31.10 -17.90 -17.62
C ALA A 80 29.89 -18.40 -16.81
N ALA A 81 29.35 -19.58 -17.11
CA ALA A 81 28.19 -20.13 -16.40
C ALA A 81 28.46 -20.35 -14.90
N GLN A 82 29.63 -20.90 -14.54
CA GLN A 82 30.03 -21.13 -13.16
C GLN A 82 30.25 -19.79 -12.42
N ARG A 83 30.90 -18.83 -13.09
CA ARG A 83 31.17 -17.50 -12.51
C ARG A 83 29.90 -16.70 -12.29
N ILE A 84 28.95 -16.76 -13.23
CA ILE A 84 27.64 -16.14 -13.07
C ILE A 84 26.90 -16.74 -11.87
N SER A 85 26.92 -18.07 -11.70
CA SER A 85 26.31 -18.72 -10.53
C SER A 85 26.95 -18.29 -9.20
N GLN A 86 28.27 -18.10 -9.18
CA GLN A 86 28.97 -17.54 -8.01
C GLN A 86 28.58 -16.08 -7.74
N LEU A 87 28.40 -15.27 -8.79
CA LEU A 87 27.90 -13.90 -8.67
C LEU A 87 26.45 -13.87 -8.16
N GLU A 88 25.58 -14.74 -8.65
CA GLU A 88 24.20 -14.85 -8.14
C GLU A 88 24.19 -15.16 -6.64
N THR A 89 25.06 -16.06 -6.19
CA THR A 89 25.22 -16.39 -4.77
C THR A 89 25.74 -15.20 -3.95
N SER A 90 26.76 -14.49 -4.44
CA SER A 90 27.35 -13.36 -3.71
C SER A 90 26.43 -12.14 -3.63
N TYR A 91 25.64 -11.89 -4.69
CA TYR A 91 24.59 -10.89 -4.72
C TYR A 91 23.26 -11.39 -4.12
N LYS A 92 23.19 -12.63 -3.61
CA LYS A 92 22.00 -13.22 -2.99
C LYS A 92 20.76 -13.17 -3.90
N LEU A 93 20.94 -13.39 -5.20
CA LEU A 93 19.86 -13.39 -6.17
C LEU A 93 19.24 -14.78 -6.30
N LYS A 94 17.93 -14.86 -6.11
CA LYS A 94 17.08 -16.04 -6.29
C LYS A 94 15.86 -15.65 -7.14
N SER A 95 15.11 -16.63 -7.65
CA SER A 95 13.96 -16.35 -8.54
C SER A 95 12.88 -15.45 -7.92
N ASP A 96 12.73 -15.45 -6.60
CA ASP A 96 11.80 -14.60 -5.84
C ASP A 96 12.40 -13.23 -5.45
N THR A 97 13.67 -12.98 -5.76
CA THR A 97 14.35 -11.73 -5.40
C THR A 97 13.90 -10.59 -6.29
N ILE A 98 13.41 -9.52 -5.67
CA ILE A 98 13.09 -8.28 -6.38
C ILE A 98 14.38 -7.61 -6.85
N ILE A 99 14.48 -7.37 -8.16
CA ILE A 99 15.66 -6.76 -8.79
C ILE A 99 15.39 -5.37 -9.34
N GLN A 100 14.13 -5.06 -9.63
CA GLN A 100 13.74 -3.74 -10.10
C GLN A 100 12.41 -3.31 -9.49
N ILE A 101 12.35 -2.06 -9.07
CA ILE A 101 11.15 -1.39 -8.61
C ILE A 101 11.10 -0.01 -9.26
N ARG A 102 9.94 0.36 -9.82
CA ARG A 102 9.63 1.75 -10.14
C ARG A 102 8.30 2.13 -9.52
N ASN A 103 8.24 3.34 -8.98
CA ASN A 103 7.04 3.92 -8.40
C ASN A 103 6.62 5.15 -9.21
N THR A 104 5.33 5.47 -9.22
CA THR A 104 4.80 6.72 -9.76
C THR A 104 3.59 7.19 -8.93
N PHE A 105 3.44 8.50 -8.80
CA PHE A 105 2.45 9.15 -7.94
C PHE A 105 1.35 9.77 -8.80
N ILE A 106 0.26 9.03 -8.99
CA ILE A 106 -0.77 9.40 -9.97
C ILE A 106 -1.64 10.52 -9.42
N GLY A 107 -1.70 11.66 -10.11
CA GLY A 107 -2.56 12.79 -9.74
C GLY A 107 -2.19 13.45 -8.42
N CYS A 108 -0.96 13.27 -7.95
CA CYS A 108 -0.43 13.90 -6.74
C CYS A 108 0.02 15.34 -7.03
N VAL A 109 1.21 15.49 -7.58
CA VAL A 109 1.77 16.76 -8.06
C VAL A 109 2.30 16.54 -9.48
N ASP A 110 2.70 17.61 -10.16
CA ASP A 110 3.38 17.50 -11.45
C ASP A 110 4.86 17.10 -11.27
N LEU A 111 5.80 17.84 -11.83
CA LEU A 111 7.22 17.57 -11.65
C LEU A 111 7.65 18.11 -10.29
N TYR A 112 8.16 17.24 -9.42
CA TYR A 112 8.72 17.61 -8.12
C TYR A 112 10.23 17.34 -8.09
N GLU A 113 10.98 18.13 -7.32
CA GLU A 113 12.43 17.98 -7.17
C GLU A 113 12.81 16.93 -6.12
N ARG A 114 12.07 16.89 -5.02
CA ARG A 114 12.36 16.03 -3.88
C ARG A 114 11.09 15.48 -3.26
N LEU A 115 11.18 14.23 -2.80
CA LEU A 115 10.18 13.58 -1.97
C LEU A 115 10.83 13.26 -0.62
N THR A 116 10.40 13.95 0.44
CA THR A 116 10.86 13.67 1.81
C THR A 116 9.89 12.68 2.47
N ILE A 117 10.43 11.65 3.12
CA ILE A 117 9.64 10.59 3.75
C ILE A 117 10.02 10.49 5.23
N HIS A 118 9.03 10.54 6.11
CA HIS A 118 9.17 10.27 7.53
C HIS A 118 8.30 9.09 7.92
N SER A 119 8.93 8.02 8.43
CA SER A 119 8.23 6.83 8.90
C SER A 119 7.99 6.92 10.40
N HIS A 120 6.78 6.61 10.84
CA HIS A 120 6.46 6.49 12.25
C HIS A 120 7.23 5.29 12.86
N PRO A 121 7.80 5.43 14.08
CA PRO A 121 8.71 4.42 14.64
C PRO A 121 8.03 3.07 14.93
N THR A 122 6.79 3.08 15.42
CA THR A 122 6.07 1.85 15.81
C THR A 122 4.87 1.54 14.93
N GLN A 123 3.98 2.52 14.74
CA GLN A 123 2.77 2.39 13.92
C GLN A 123 3.08 2.34 12.42
N ASP A 124 2.24 1.62 11.67
CA ASP A 124 2.33 1.51 10.20
C ASP A 124 1.81 2.77 9.50
N LEU A 125 2.50 3.88 9.72
CA LEU A 125 2.18 5.23 9.25
C LEU A 125 3.45 5.90 8.72
N ALA A 126 3.33 6.61 7.61
CA ALA A 126 4.39 7.44 7.06
C ALA A 126 3.83 8.74 6.47
N LEU A 127 4.64 9.79 6.54
CA LEU A 127 4.40 11.11 5.97
C LEU A 127 5.30 11.29 4.75
N LEU A 128 4.70 11.70 3.64
CA LEU A 128 5.35 12.05 2.39
C LEU A 128 5.18 13.56 2.17
N ARG A 129 6.27 14.26 1.85
CA ARG A 129 6.26 15.67 1.43
C ARG A 129 6.82 15.81 0.03
N PHE A 130 6.00 16.28 -0.89
CA PHE A 130 6.43 16.66 -2.23
C PHE A 130 7.01 18.08 -2.18
N GLU A 131 8.22 18.27 -2.69
CA GLU A 131 8.94 19.55 -2.62
C GLU A 131 9.45 19.95 -4.00
N GLY A 132 9.45 21.27 -4.28
CA GLY A 132 9.88 21.79 -5.58
C GLY A 132 8.96 21.42 -6.74
N TYR A 133 7.65 21.32 -6.49
CA TYR A 133 6.65 21.10 -7.55
C TYR A 133 6.00 22.41 -7.99
N ASN A 134 5.51 22.47 -9.22
CA ASN A 134 4.88 23.68 -9.76
C ASN A 134 3.37 23.70 -9.52
N ARG A 135 2.73 22.53 -9.57
CA ARG A 135 1.27 22.43 -9.46
C ARG A 135 0.82 21.16 -8.74
N ALA A 136 -0.02 21.34 -7.73
CA ALA A 136 -0.79 20.26 -7.14
C ALA A 136 -1.86 19.74 -8.13
N LEU A 137 -1.95 18.43 -8.28
CA LEU A 137 -2.97 17.76 -9.12
C LEU A 137 -4.11 17.18 -8.28
N TYR A 138 -3.92 17.10 -6.96
CA TYR A 138 -4.99 16.93 -6.00
C TYR A 138 -5.75 18.25 -5.78
N ARG A 139 -7.02 18.18 -5.37
CA ARG A 139 -7.93 19.33 -5.37
C ARG A 139 -8.51 19.71 -4.01
N SER A 140 -8.15 18.98 -2.95
CA SER A 140 -8.64 19.21 -1.58
C SER A 140 -7.68 18.57 -0.56
N HIS A 141 -8.06 18.49 0.71
CA HIS A 141 -7.30 17.82 1.76
C HIS A 141 -8.22 17.12 2.75
N ALA A 142 -7.66 16.22 3.55
CA ALA A 142 -8.36 15.56 4.65
C ALA A 142 -8.83 16.56 5.72
N THR A 143 -9.97 16.26 6.32
CA THR A 143 -10.43 16.85 7.59
C THR A 143 -10.56 15.73 8.60
N PHE A 144 -9.77 15.78 9.67
CA PHE A 144 -9.72 14.74 10.68
C PHE A 144 -10.84 14.93 11.71
N LEU A 145 -11.32 13.81 12.24
CA LEU A 145 -12.24 13.83 13.38
C LEU A 145 -11.58 14.55 14.57
N GLY A 146 -12.22 15.63 15.05
CA GLY A 146 -11.77 16.37 16.24
C GLY A 146 -11.91 15.54 17.51
N ASP A 147 -13.15 15.23 17.87
CA ASP A 147 -13.50 14.43 19.05
C ASP A 147 -13.38 12.92 18.78
N THR A 148 -12.30 12.33 19.30
CA THR A 148 -12.00 10.90 19.12
C THR A 148 -12.87 9.98 19.96
N SER A 149 -13.67 10.48 20.92
CA SER A 149 -14.63 9.65 21.66
C SER A 149 -15.73 9.07 20.76
N ARG A 150 -15.90 9.66 19.57
CA ARG A 150 -16.82 9.20 18.52
C ARG A 150 -16.37 7.92 17.81
N VAL A 151 -15.13 7.48 18.01
CA VAL A 151 -14.62 6.20 17.49
C VAL A 151 -15.03 5.08 18.46
N LYS A 152 -16.12 4.38 18.15
CA LYS A 152 -16.69 3.33 19.03
C LYS A 152 -17.18 2.14 18.24
N ALA A 153 -17.21 0.98 18.89
CA ALA A 153 -17.76 -0.24 18.31
C ALA A 153 -19.20 -0.02 17.80
N GLY A 154 -19.54 -0.68 16.69
CA GLY A 154 -20.82 -0.55 15.99
C GLY A 154 -20.94 0.66 15.06
N ARG A 155 -19.94 1.57 15.03
CA ARG A 155 -19.92 2.70 14.10
C ARG A 155 -19.69 2.22 12.66
N SER A 156 -20.58 2.56 11.73
CA SER A 156 -20.36 2.34 10.30
C SER A 156 -19.40 3.38 9.73
N LEU A 157 -18.35 2.92 9.05
CA LEU A 157 -17.35 3.75 8.38
C LEU A 157 -17.05 3.17 7.00
N CYS A 158 -16.42 3.97 6.13
CA CYS A 158 -16.00 3.57 4.79
C CYS A 158 -14.50 3.82 4.60
N ARG A 159 -13.86 2.98 3.79
CA ARG A 159 -12.49 3.17 3.32
C ARG A 159 -12.50 3.41 1.82
N LEU A 160 -11.58 4.24 1.34
CA LEU A 160 -11.36 4.47 -0.08
C LEU A 160 -9.91 4.23 -0.45
N GLY A 161 -9.69 3.62 -1.61
CA GLY A 161 -8.37 3.34 -2.15
C GLY A 161 -8.48 2.62 -3.47
N TYR A 162 -7.37 2.04 -3.91
CA TYR A 162 -7.21 1.55 -5.29
C TYR A 162 -6.74 0.09 -5.33
N PRO A 163 -7.56 -0.86 -4.84
CA PRO A 163 -7.29 -2.27 -4.99
C PRO A 163 -7.44 -2.68 -6.45
N PHE A 164 -6.79 -3.78 -6.82
CA PHE A 164 -6.80 -4.32 -8.19
C PHE A 164 -6.15 -3.35 -9.20
N PRO A 165 -4.81 -3.30 -9.28
CA PRO A 165 -4.13 -2.45 -10.25
C PRO A 165 -4.55 -2.84 -11.68
N GLU A 166 -5.28 -1.96 -12.33
CA GLU A 166 -5.74 -2.15 -13.73
C GLU A 166 -4.92 -1.36 -14.74
N PHE A 167 -3.97 -0.56 -14.28
CA PHE A 167 -3.06 0.18 -15.14
C PHE A 167 -2.20 -0.77 -15.98
N THR A 168 -1.91 -0.38 -17.21
CA THR A 168 -1.15 -1.19 -18.18
C THR A 168 -0.05 -0.38 -18.86
N ASN A 169 0.22 0.83 -18.39
CA ASN A 169 1.18 1.76 -18.98
C ASN A 169 2.63 1.48 -18.55
N TYR A 170 3.07 0.24 -18.72
CA TYR A 170 4.43 -0.20 -18.44
C TYR A 170 4.86 -1.29 -19.40
N ARG A 171 6.17 -1.46 -19.55
CA ARG A 171 6.74 -2.55 -20.34
C ARG A 171 8.09 -2.99 -19.83
N TYR A 172 8.49 -4.18 -20.25
CA TYR A 172 9.85 -4.68 -20.08
C TYR A 172 10.66 -4.38 -21.34
N ASN A 173 11.66 -3.52 -21.22
CA ASN A 173 12.63 -3.21 -22.26
C ASN A 173 13.75 -4.26 -22.26
N LYS A 174 13.62 -5.24 -23.16
CA LYS A 174 14.60 -6.35 -23.30
C LYS A 174 16.00 -5.86 -23.65
N THR A 175 16.13 -4.78 -24.42
CA THR A 175 17.43 -4.25 -24.84
C THR A 175 18.19 -3.62 -23.69
N ALA A 176 17.49 -2.85 -22.84
CA ALA A 176 18.08 -2.25 -21.64
C ALA A 176 18.16 -3.22 -20.44
N ASP A 177 17.42 -4.33 -20.50
CA ASP A 177 17.16 -5.22 -19.35
C ASP A 177 16.57 -4.40 -18.18
N GLU A 178 15.53 -3.62 -18.49
CA GLU A 178 14.86 -2.72 -17.55
C GLU A 178 13.33 -2.69 -17.71
N ILE A 179 12.63 -2.55 -16.59
CA ILE A 179 11.21 -2.16 -16.58
C ILE A 179 11.07 -0.66 -16.72
N GLU A 180 10.06 -0.18 -17.42
CA GLU A 180 9.81 1.25 -17.62
C GLU A 180 8.32 1.58 -17.72
N TRP A 181 7.98 2.83 -17.37
CA TRP A 181 6.66 3.40 -17.61
C TRP A 181 6.51 3.80 -19.08
N THR A 182 5.29 3.70 -19.60
CA THR A 182 4.93 4.13 -20.96
C THR A 182 3.85 5.19 -20.92
N THR A 183 3.68 5.91 -22.02
CA THR A 183 2.56 6.83 -22.25
C THR A 183 1.33 6.13 -22.84
N GLU A 184 1.51 4.93 -23.38
CA GLU A 184 0.45 4.07 -23.92
C GLU A 184 -0.16 3.20 -22.82
N GLY A 185 -1.44 2.84 -22.98
CA GLY A 185 -2.17 1.96 -22.06
C GLY A 185 -3.01 2.72 -21.01
N ARG A 186 -3.57 1.97 -20.06
CA ARG A 186 -4.38 2.54 -18.98
C ARG A 186 -3.45 3.10 -17.90
N ILE A 187 -3.64 4.37 -17.54
CA ILE A 187 -2.85 5.04 -16.49
C ILE A 187 -3.56 4.96 -15.14
N ASN A 188 -4.89 5.01 -15.13
CA ASN A 188 -5.67 5.12 -13.91
C ASN A 188 -6.10 3.73 -13.41
N SER A 189 -6.16 3.58 -12.09
CA SER A 189 -6.81 2.45 -11.42
C SER A 189 -8.17 2.89 -10.88
N PRO A 190 -9.19 2.04 -10.91
CA PRO A 190 -10.49 2.38 -10.36
C PRO A 190 -10.39 2.56 -8.85
N ARG A 191 -11.08 3.58 -8.34
CA ARG A 191 -11.32 3.72 -6.90
C ARG A 191 -12.30 2.65 -6.44
N PHE A 192 -12.10 2.13 -5.23
CA PHE A 192 -12.96 1.10 -4.66
C PHE A 192 -13.35 1.48 -3.23
N PRO A 193 -14.60 1.89 -2.97
CA PRO A 193 -15.07 2.09 -1.62
C PRO A 193 -15.37 0.74 -0.95
N ILE A 194 -15.04 0.59 0.33
CA ILE A 194 -15.41 -0.58 1.14
C ILE A 194 -15.86 -0.14 2.53
N ASP A 195 -17.13 -0.39 2.85
CA ASP A 195 -17.71 -0.08 4.15
C ASP A 195 -17.56 -1.23 5.15
N GLY A 196 -17.77 -0.93 6.42
CA GLY A 196 -17.78 -1.89 7.51
C GLY A 196 -18.16 -1.21 8.81
N ILE A 197 -18.27 -1.99 9.89
CA ILE A 197 -18.46 -1.46 11.23
C ILE A 197 -17.18 -1.59 12.04
N VAL A 198 -16.94 -0.64 12.95
CA VAL A 198 -15.91 -0.77 13.97
C VAL A 198 -16.28 -1.95 14.87
N THR A 199 -15.41 -2.95 14.97
CA THR A 199 -15.61 -4.10 15.86
C THR A 199 -15.05 -3.79 17.25
N ARG A 200 -13.83 -3.26 17.31
CA ARG A 200 -13.13 -2.86 18.54
C ARG A 200 -12.05 -1.83 18.26
N LEU A 201 -11.59 -1.20 19.32
CA LEU A 201 -10.36 -0.41 19.33
C LEU A 201 -9.18 -1.32 19.67
N LEU A 202 -8.03 -1.02 19.08
CA LEU A 202 -6.78 -1.77 19.28
C LEU A 202 -5.82 -0.93 20.11
N SER A 203 -5.10 -1.59 21.02
CA SER A 203 -4.04 -0.99 21.83
C SER A 203 -2.82 -1.91 21.82
N GLU A 204 -1.63 -1.35 21.60
CA GLU A 204 -0.37 -2.12 21.58
C GLU A 204 0.36 -2.17 22.93
N SER A 205 -0.06 -1.37 23.91
CA SER A 205 0.55 -1.35 25.24
C SER A 205 -0.44 -1.74 26.33
N GLU A 206 0.07 -2.35 27.41
CA GLU A 206 -0.70 -2.59 28.64
C GLU A 206 -1.22 -1.29 29.27
N ALA A 207 -0.55 -0.17 28.96
CA ALA A 207 -0.98 1.18 29.35
C ALA A 207 -2.24 1.67 28.63
N GLY A 208 -2.79 0.91 27.68
CA GLY A 208 -4.14 1.11 27.12
C GLY A 208 -4.28 2.23 26.09
N ALA A 209 -3.18 2.76 25.56
CA ALA A 209 -3.24 3.79 24.51
C ALA A 209 -3.82 3.20 23.22
N ILE A 210 -4.92 3.79 22.73
CA ILE A 210 -5.58 3.37 21.49
C ILE A 210 -4.70 3.74 20.30
N THR A 211 -4.22 2.72 19.58
CA THR A 211 -3.36 2.87 18.41
C THR A 211 -4.09 2.54 17.11
N GLY A 212 -5.14 1.72 17.17
CA GLY A 212 -5.82 1.24 15.97
C GLY A 212 -7.32 1.04 16.11
N ILE A 213 -7.95 0.78 14.97
CA ILE A 213 -9.38 0.50 14.79
C ILE A 213 -9.49 -0.80 14.01
N GLU A 214 -10.24 -1.77 14.53
CA GLU A 214 -10.59 -2.97 13.79
C GLU A 214 -11.95 -2.78 13.10
N MET A 215 -12.01 -3.15 11.82
CA MET A 215 -13.18 -3.06 10.96
C MET A 215 -13.67 -4.46 10.61
N SER A 216 -14.99 -4.66 10.59
CA SER A 216 -15.63 -5.95 10.31
C SER A 216 -15.35 -6.51 8.92
N THR A 217 -14.96 -5.65 7.96
CA THR A 217 -14.63 -6.02 6.59
C THR A 217 -13.12 -5.92 6.37
N PRO A 218 -12.51 -6.82 5.57
CA PRO A 218 -11.07 -6.84 5.38
C PRO A 218 -10.58 -5.61 4.62
N GLY A 219 -9.29 -5.30 4.78
CA GLY A 219 -8.58 -4.48 3.80
C GLY A 219 -8.26 -5.30 2.55
N LEU A 220 -8.20 -4.63 1.39
CA LEU A 220 -7.77 -5.24 0.13
C LEU A 220 -6.37 -4.74 -0.23
N LYS A 221 -5.56 -5.59 -0.89
CA LYS A 221 -4.26 -5.16 -1.43
C LYS A 221 -4.49 -3.98 -2.38
N GLY A 222 -3.82 -2.85 -2.14
CA GLY A 222 -4.05 -1.57 -2.82
C GLY A 222 -4.79 -0.52 -1.99
N GLN A 223 -5.43 -0.92 -0.89
CA GLN A 223 -6.08 0.00 0.07
C GLN A 223 -5.14 0.47 1.18
N SER A 224 -3.95 -0.11 1.32
CA SER A 224 -2.95 0.34 2.30
C SER A 224 -2.66 1.82 2.13
N GLY A 225 -2.85 2.59 3.20
CA GLY A 225 -2.71 4.05 3.22
C GLY A 225 -3.98 4.81 2.82
N GLY A 226 -5.09 4.13 2.55
CA GLY A 226 -6.38 4.75 2.24
C GLY A 226 -7.09 5.32 3.47
N PRO A 227 -7.82 6.45 3.36
CA PRO A 227 -8.54 7.03 4.48
C PRO A 227 -9.71 6.16 4.93
N LEU A 228 -9.93 6.08 6.25
CA LEU A 228 -11.15 5.57 6.89
C LEU A 228 -12.01 6.77 7.32
N PHE A 229 -13.27 6.85 6.88
CA PHE A 229 -14.11 8.04 7.06
C PHE A 229 -15.58 7.73 7.35
N ASP A 230 -16.29 8.72 7.91
CA ASP A 230 -17.74 8.65 8.12
C ASP A 230 -18.55 9.20 6.93
N THR A 231 -19.88 9.23 7.05
CA THR A 231 -20.78 9.71 6.00
C THR A 231 -20.64 11.21 5.69
N ASN A 232 -19.93 11.96 6.53
CA ASN A 232 -19.63 13.37 6.28
C ASN A 232 -18.29 13.56 5.57
N GLY A 233 -17.45 12.52 5.50
CA GLY A 233 -16.09 12.59 4.99
C GLY A 233 -15.06 12.98 6.06
N LEU A 234 -15.40 12.92 7.35
CA LEU A 234 -14.42 13.11 8.42
C LEU A 234 -13.53 11.87 8.54
N ILE A 235 -12.22 12.07 8.65
CA ILE A 235 -11.25 10.98 8.74
C ILE A 235 -11.17 10.45 10.18
N PHE A 236 -11.47 9.17 10.35
CA PHE A 236 -11.40 8.40 11.59
C PHE A 236 -10.10 7.59 11.72
N GLY A 237 -9.41 7.35 10.61
CA GLY A 237 -8.17 6.59 10.60
C GLY A 237 -7.64 6.34 9.19
N MET A 238 -6.73 5.39 9.07
CA MET A 238 -6.14 5.00 7.78
C MET A 238 -5.99 3.49 7.71
N GLN A 239 -6.44 2.88 6.61
CA GLN A 239 -6.32 1.45 6.37
C GLN A 239 -4.86 1.02 6.33
N SER A 240 -4.50 -0.01 7.12
CA SER A 240 -3.12 -0.52 7.24
C SER A 240 -3.01 -1.99 6.87
N ALA A 241 -3.77 -2.86 7.54
CA ALA A 241 -3.59 -4.30 7.42
C ALA A 241 -4.92 -5.06 7.41
N THR A 242 -4.84 -6.37 7.16
CA THR A 242 -5.93 -7.32 7.32
C THR A 242 -5.48 -8.39 8.29
N ASN A 243 -6.31 -8.68 9.29
CA ASN A 243 -6.10 -9.77 10.22
C ASN A 243 -7.00 -10.95 9.85
N HIS A 244 -6.47 -12.16 9.97
CA HIS A 244 -7.13 -13.41 9.58
C HIS A 244 -7.42 -14.23 10.84
N LEU A 245 -8.68 -14.23 11.28
CA LEU A 245 -9.12 -14.87 12.52
C LEU A 245 -9.65 -16.27 12.21
N HIS A 246 -8.98 -17.31 12.72
CA HIS A 246 -9.48 -18.67 12.65
C HIS A 246 -10.77 -18.82 13.47
N LEU A 247 -11.81 -19.40 12.88
CA LEU A 247 -13.14 -19.44 13.52
C LEU A 247 -13.35 -20.63 14.47
N GLY A 248 -12.48 -21.65 14.41
CA GLY A 248 -12.43 -22.73 15.40
C GLY A 248 -13.52 -23.79 15.28
N PHE A 249 -14.25 -23.81 14.16
CA PHE A 249 -15.23 -24.86 13.83
C PHE A 249 -14.85 -25.58 12.55
N ASP A 250 -13.71 -26.24 12.59
CA ASP A 250 -13.14 -26.93 11.44
C ASP A 250 -13.99 -28.14 11.06
N ILE A 251 -14.14 -28.33 9.76
CA ILE A 251 -14.71 -29.55 9.20
C ILE A 251 -13.53 -30.33 8.64
N GLU A 252 -13.29 -31.52 9.16
CA GLU A 252 -12.25 -32.42 8.65
C GLU A 252 -12.88 -33.69 8.10
N ASP A 253 -12.48 -34.06 6.88
CA ASP A 253 -12.79 -35.35 6.27
C ASP A 253 -14.29 -35.73 6.28
N ARG A 254 -15.16 -34.72 6.16
CA ARG A 254 -16.60 -34.90 6.23
C ARG A 254 -17.15 -35.28 4.87
N GLU A 255 -17.91 -36.36 4.81
CA GLU A 255 -18.64 -36.74 3.61
C GLU A 255 -19.79 -35.75 3.35
N VAL A 256 -19.78 -35.14 2.17
CA VAL A 256 -20.84 -34.26 1.67
C VAL A 256 -21.16 -34.63 0.22
N LEU A 257 -22.36 -34.28 -0.23
CA LEU A 257 -22.76 -34.45 -1.63
C LEU A 257 -22.39 -33.18 -2.41
N VAL A 258 -21.37 -33.24 -3.26
CA VAL A 258 -20.99 -32.14 -4.18
C VAL A 258 -21.34 -32.56 -5.60
N ASN A 259 -22.20 -31.81 -6.28
CA ASN A 259 -22.63 -32.08 -7.66
C ASN A 259 -23.12 -33.52 -7.87
N GLY A 260 -23.90 -34.05 -6.92
CA GLY A 260 -24.46 -35.41 -6.98
C GLY A 260 -23.48 -36.55 -6.65
N ARG A 261 -22.21 -36.23 -6.33
CA ARG A 261 -21.19 -37.21 -5.95
C ARG A 261 -20.86 -37.09 -4.46
N ARG A 262 -20.70 -38.23 -3.79
CA ARG A 262 -20.14 -38.25 -2.43
C ARG A 262 -18.68 -37.81 -2.52
N SER A 263 -18.31 -36.82 -1.74
CA SER A 263 -16.96 -36.27 -1.68
C SER A 263 -16.62 -35.94 -0.23
N ARG A 264 -15.36 -36.16 0.14
CA ARG A 264 -14.84 -35.78 1.44
C ARG A 264 -14.26 -34.38 1.33
N VAL A 265 -14.70 -33.48 2.20
CA VAL A 265 -14.26 -32.10 2.23
C VAL A 265 -13.68 -31.77 3.59
N SER A 266 -12.62 -30.98 3.57
CA SER A 266 -12.13 -30.27 4.74
C SER A 266 -12.30 -28.77 4.53
N ASN A 267 -12.72 -28.05 5.56
CA ASN A 267 -12.91 -26.61 5.54
C ASN A 267 -12.42 -26.01 6.85
N TYR A 268 -11.49 -25.06 6.75
CA TYR A 268 -10.88 -24.31 7.86
C TYR A 268 -11.28 -22.85 7.70
N PRO A 269 -12.41 -22.42 8.29
CA PRO A 269 -12.96 -21.11 8.00
C PRO A 269 -12.23 -19.98 8.75
N PHE A 270 -11.90 -18.91 8.02
CA PHE A 270 -11.30 -17.69 8.56
C PHE A 270 -12.22 -16.48 8.36
N LEU A 271 -12.30 -15.61 9.37
CA LEU A 271 -12.88 -14.28 9.28
C LEU A 271 -11.77 -13.25 9.04
N ASN A 272 -11.93 -12.46 7.98
CA ASN A 272 -10.95 -11.45 7.61
C ASN A 272 -11.45 -10.07 8.06
N VAL A 273 -10.72 -9.42 8.96
CA VAL A 273 -11.05 -8.10 9.52
C VAL A 273 -9.99 -7.08 9.13
N GLY A 274 -10.40 -5.84 8.89
CA GLY A 274 -9.47 -4.75 8.57
C GLY A 274 -8.87 -4.15 9.83
N GLN A 275 -7.62 -3.72 9.77
CA GLN A 275 -6.96 -2.93 10.80
C GLN A 275 -6.55 -1.59 10.24
N CYS A 276 -6.93 -0.53 10.95
CA CYS A 276 -6.64 0.85 10.59
C CYS A 276 -5.84 1.53 11.70
N VAL A 277 -4.92 2.41 11.33
CA VAL A 277 -4.27 3.33 12.26
C VAL A 277 -5.30 4.34 12.75
N HIS A 278 -5.37 4.56 14.06
CA HIS A 278 -6.34 5.46 14.68
C HIS A 278 -6.01 6.95 14.41
N VAL A 279 -7.02 7.80 14.22
CA VAL A 279 -6.84 9.24 13.91
C VAL A 279 -5.99 9.99 14.93
N SER A 280 -6.04 9.65 16.22
CA SER A 280 -5.22 10.30 17.25
C SER A 280 -3.72 10.13 16.99
N VAL A 281 -3.30 8.94 16.55
CA VAL A 281 -1.92 8.64 16.16
C VAL A 281 -1.51 9.50 14.98
N ILE A 282 -2.36 9.56 13.96
CA ILE A 282 -2.11 10.37 12.76
C ILE A 282 -1.93 11.85 13.14
N LYS A 283 -2.87 12.42 13.91
CA LYS A 283 -2.79 13.81 14.36
C LYS A 283 -1.53 14.07 15.21
N ALA A 284 -1.16 13.17 16.10
CA ALA A 284 0.05 13.30 16.91
C ALA A 284 1.31 13.34 16.04
N PHE A 285 1.41 12.42 15.08
CA PHE A 285 2.54 12.34 14.14
C PHE A 285 2.66 13.58 13.26
N LEU A 286 1.52 14.11 12.77
CA LEU A 286 1.51 15.36 12.00
C LEU A 286 1.97 16.56 12.83
N ARG A 287 1.55 16.66 14.11
CA ARG A 287 2.01 17.71 15.04
C ARG A 287 3.51 17.61 15.32
N GLU A 288 4.01 16.41 15.58
CA GLU A 288 5.45 16.15 15.81
C GLU A 288 6.31 16.65 14.65
N HIS A 289 5.84 16.44 13.42
CA HIS A 289 6.52 16.90 12.23
C HIS A 289 6.18 18.34 11.80
N ASN A 290 5.42 19.10 12.59
CA ASN A 290 4.97 20.47 12.24
C ASN A 290 4.26 20.53 10.88
N VAL A 291 3.38 19.56 10.61
CA VAL A 291 2.54 19.53 9.40
C VAL A 291 1.19 20.16 9.73
N LYS A 292 0.75 21.12 8.89
CA LYS A 292 -0.59 21.67 8.95
C LYS A 292 -1.63 20.59 8.61
N PHE A 293 -2.73 20.53 9.37
CA PHE A 293 -3.90 19.71 9.08
C PHE A 293 -5.17 20.34 9.67
N TYR A 294 -6.34 19.78 9.35
CA TYR A 294 -7.65 20.33 9.69
C TYR A 294 -8.47 19.34 10.52
N GLU A 295 -9.29 19.85 11.44
CA GLU A 295 -10.18 19.05 12.31
C GLU A 295 -11.64 19.53 12.18
N GLY A 296 -12.61 18.62 12.35
CA GLY A 296 -14.06 18.90 12.33
C GLY A 296 -14.92 17.89 13.08
#